data_AF-A0A6P0U002-F1
#
_entry.id   AF-A0A6P0U002-F1
#
_cell.length_a   1.000
_cell.length_b   1.000
_cell.length_c   1.000
_cell.angle_alpha   90.00
_cell.angle_beta   90.00
_cell.angle_gamma   90.00
#
_symmetry.space_group_name_H-M   'P 1'
#
loop_
_entity.id
_entity.type
_entity.pdbx_description
1 polymer ?
#
loop_
_entity_poly.entity_id
_entity_poly.type
_entity_poly.pdbx_seq_one_letter_code
_entity_poly.pdbx_strand_id
1 'polypeptide(L)'
;MMQNSRLAASIARQGFYQFRQRLTTKIVSSGGTVVLADQWFPSSKTCHSCGHIHQELKLKDRTNDCPHCGIKIDRDLNATLVLSQYGEVNQNARG
;
A
#
# COMPACT_ATOMS: atom_id res chain seq x y z
N MET A 1 21.40 -1.56 2.15
CA MET A 1 22.02 -2.69 1.41
C MET A 1 20.98 -3.75 1.14
N MET A 2 20.91 -4.28 -0.08
CA MET A 2 20.01 -5.41 -0.39
C MET A 2 20.60 -6.69 0.19
N GLN A 3 20.02 -7.19 1.28
CA GLN A 3 20.59 -8.28 2.07
C GLN A 3 20.30 -9.68 1.52
N ASN A 4 19.27 -9.85 0.68
CA ASN A 4 18.89 -11.14 0.12
C ASN A 4 19.37 -11.28 -1.32
N SER A 5 20.48 -11.99 -1.54
CA SER A 5 21.10 -12.17 -2.86
C SER A 5 20.17 -12.81 -3.90
N ARG A 6 19.18 -13.62 -3.49
CA ARG A 6 18.21 -14.26 -4.40
C ARG A 6 17.18 -13.29 -4.95
N LEU A 7 16.81 -12.27 -4.17
CA LEU A 7 15.77 -11.29 -4.54
C LEU A 7 16.35 -9.93 -4.94
N ALA A 8 17.56 -9.61 -4.50
CA ALA A 8 18.21 -8.31 -4.71
C ALA A 8 18.22 -7.89 -6.18
N ALA A 9 18.65 -8.78 -7.08
CA ALA A 9 18.71 -8.49 -8.51
C ALA A 9 17.32 -8.22 -9.12
N SER A 10 16.29 -8.97 -8.70
CA SER A 10 14.93 -8.77 -9.19
C SER A 10 14.30 -7.48 -8.65
N ILE A 11 14.54 -7.15 -7.37
CA ILE A 11 14.08 -5.89 -6.77
C ILE A 11 14.80 -4.69 -7.40
N ALA A 12 16.11 -4.78 -7.64
CA ALA A 12 16.90 -3.70 -8.24
C ALA A 12 16.42 -3.36 -9.66
N ARG A 13 16.07 -4.39 -10.44
CA ARG A 13 15.55 -4.22 -11.81
C ARG A 13 14.17 -3.57 -11.87
N GLN A 14 13.43 -3.49 -10.76
CA GLN A 14 12.08 -2.96 -10.77
C GLN A 14 12.01 -1.42 -10.85
N GLY A 15 13.10 -0.71 -10.54
CA GLY A 15 13.19 0.73 -10.76
C GLY A 15 12.23 1.58 -9.92
N PHE A 16 11.86 1.13 -8.71
CA PHE A 16 10.84 1.77 -7.86
C PHE A 16 11.07 3.28 -7.63
N TYR A 17 12.33 3.70 -7.46
CA TYR A 17 12.66 5.12 -7.29
C TYR A 17 12.26 5.94 -8.53
N GLN A 18 12.62 5.47 -9.72
CA GLN A 18 12.34 6.16 -10.98
C GLN A 18 10.84 6.16 -11.28
N PHE A 19 10.15 5.05 -10.98
CA PHE A 19 8.69 4.97 -11.08
C PHE A 19 8.01 6.02 -10.21
N ARG A 20 8.37 6.09 -8.91
CA ARG A 20 7.83 7.08 -7.98
C ARG A 20 8.12 8.51 -8.44
N GLN A 21 9.35 8.78 -8.90
CA GLN A 21 9.74 10.10 -9.37
C GLN A 21 8.88 10.55 -10.56
N ARG A 22 8.76 9.69 -11.59
CA ARG A 22 7.96 9.99 -12.78
C ARG A 22 6.49 10.21 -12.46
N LEU A 23 5.91 9.35 -11.61
CA LEU A 23 4.53 9.49 -11.15
C LEU A 23 4.32 10.83 -10.44
N THR A 24 5.22 11.16 -9.50
CA THR A 24 5.13 12.40 -8.71
C THR A 24 5.23 13.63 -9.60
N THR A 25 6.23 13.68 -10.48
CA THR A 25 6.39 14.78 -11.44
C THR A 25 5.13 14.95 -12.29
N LYS A 26 4.55 13.87 -12.81
CA LYS A 26 3.35 13.94 -13.64
C LYS A 26 2.13 14.47 -12.86
N ILE A 27 1.88 13.96 -11.66
CA ILE A 27 0.75 14.37 -10.83
C ILE A 27 0.88 15.85 -10.44
N VAL A 28 2.06 16.27 -9.96
CA VAL A 28 2.30 17.67 -9.58
C VAL A 28 2.17 18.61 -10.78
N SER A 29 2.65 18.20 -11.96
CA SER A 29 2.51 19.00 -13.18
C SER A 29 1.05 19.21 -13.61
N SER A 30 0.15 18.31 -13.21
CA SER A 30 -1.30 18.42 -13.45
C SER A 30 -2.04 19.16 -12.32
N GLY A 31 -1.33 19.76 -11.35
CA GLY A 31 -1.94 20.43 -10.19
C GLY A 31 -2.42 19.47 -9.10
N GLY A 32 -2.08 18.19 -9.17
CA GLY A 32 -2.42 17.18 -8.17
C GLY A 32 -1.42 17.10 -7.02
N THR A 33 -1.81 16.37 -5.96
CA THR A 33 -0.96 16.10 -4.80
C THR A 33 -0.65 14.60 -4.71
N VAL A 34 0.57 14.26 -4.26
CA VAL A 34 0.95 12.88 -3.94
C VAL A 34 1.08 12.75 -2.43
N VAL A 35 0.38 11.76 -1.87
CA VAL A 35 0.56 11.32 -0.49
C VAL A 35 1.33 10.02 -0.48
N LEU A 36 2.44 9.98 0.24
CA LEU A 36 3.22 8.75 0.44
C LEU A 36 2.81 8.12 1.77
N ALA A 37 2.40 6.86 1.71
CA ALA A 37 2.24 6.05 2.91
C ALA A 37 3.60 5.70 3.51
N ASP A 38 3.63 5.50 4.83
CA ASP A 38 4.82 4.98 5.51
C ASP A 38 5.24 3.63 4.92
N GLN A 39 6.55 3.38 4.86
CA GLN A 39 7.12 2.16 4.28
C GLN A 39 6.58 0.88 4.97
N TRP A 40 6.28 0.96 6.26
CA TRP A 40 5.83 -0.16 7.08
C TRP A 40 4.33 -0.13 7.35
N PHE A 41 3.58 0.75 6.69
CA PHE A 41 2.13 0.81 6.81
C PHE A 41 1.49 -0.51 6.34
N PRO A 42 0.71 -1.21 7.19
CA PRO A 42 0.25 -2.58 6.92
C PRO A 42 -0.96 -2.66 5.98
N SER A 43 -0.97 -1.91 4.86
CA SER A 43 -2.13 -1.75 3.97
C SER A 43 -2.77 -3.06 3.52
N SER A 44 -1.96 -4.08 3.18
CA SER A 44 -2.46 -5.39 2.75
C SER A 44 -3.00 -6.28 3.87
N LYS A 45 -2.69 -5.97 5.14
CA LYS A 45 -3.15 -6.70 6.32
C LYS A 45 -4.27 -5.99 7.06
N THR A 46 -4.37 -4.67 6.95
CA THR A 46 -5.45 -3.87 7.54
C THR A 46 -6.75 -4.12 6.77
N CYS A 47 -7.83 -4.47 7.47
CA CYS A 47 -9.14 -4.55 6.87
C CYS A 47 -9.68 -3.14 6.56
N HIS A 48 -10.02 -2.86 5.30
CA HIS A 48 -10.56 -1.55 4.92
C HIS A 48 -11.91 -1.21 5.61
N SER A 49 -12.67 -2.24 6.01
CA SER A 49 -14.01 -2.07 6.57
C SER A 49 -14.00 -1.78 8.07
N CYS A 50 -13.09 -2.39 8.84
CA CYS A 50 -13.09 -2.29 10.31
C CYS A 50 -11.74 -1.90 10.92
N GLY A 51 -10.68 -1.73 10.11
CA GLY A 51 -9.35 -1.36 10.59
C GLY A 51 -8.54 -2.48 11.27
N HIS A 52 -9.12 -3.66 11.49
CA HIS A 52 -8.41 -4.78 12.11
C HIS A 52 -7.18 -5.20 11.27
N ILE A 53 -6.02 -5.37 11.93
CA ILE A 53 -4.79 -5.83 11.28
C ILE A 53 -4.71 -7.36 11.37
N HIS A 54 -4.87 -8.03 10.24
CA HIS A 54 -4.78 -9.48 10.12
C HIS A 54 -3.32 -9.95 10.18
N GLN A 55 -2.79 -10.16 11.39
CA GLN A 55 -1.39 -10.52 11.60
C GLN A 55 -0.98 -11.82 10.89
N GLU A 56 -1.87 -12.82 10.90
CA GLU A 56 -1.69 -14.17 10.34
C GLU A 56 -1.77 -14.25 8.81
N LEU A 57 -2.13 -13.16 8.12
CA LEU A 57 -2.23 -13.15 6.66
C LEU A 57 -0.86 -13.38 6.01
N LYS A 58 -0.77 -14.42 5.17
CA LYS A 58 0.47 -14.85 4.50
C LYS A 58 0.56 -14.25 3.09
N LEU A 59 1.78 -14.20 2.57
CA LEU A 59 2.04 -13.66 1.22
C LEU A 59 1.29 -14.43 0.11
N LYS A 60 1.04 -15.73 0.32
CA LYS A 60 0.32 -16.59 -0.63
C LYS A 60 -1.20 -16.37 -0.64
N ASP A 61 -1.74 -15.72 0.38
CA ASP A 61 -3.17 -15.53 0.51
C ASP A 61 -3.61 -14.41 -0.43
N ARG A 62 -4.58 -14.73 -1.31
CA ARG A 62 -5.06 -13.80 -2.35
C ARG A 62 -6.32 -13.05 -1.92
N THR A 63 -7.00 -13.50 -0.88
CA THR A 63 -8.17 -12.83 -0.30
C THR A 63 -7.84 -12.31 1.10
N ASN A 64 -8.46 -11.19 1.46
CA ASN A 64 -8.52 -10.71 2.84
C ASN A 64 -9.85 -11.19 3.42
N ASP A 65 -9.79 -12.28 4.19
CA ASP A 65 -10.92 -12.82 4.94
C ASP A 65 -10.76 -12.28 6.37
N CYS A 66 -11.51 -11.22 6.71
CA CYS A 66 -11.31 -10.52 7.98
C CYS A 66 -11.92 -11.32 9.14
N PRO A 67 -11.13 -11.72 10.15
CA PRO A 67 -11.65 -12.48 11.30
C PRO A 67 -12.51 -11.63 12.25
N HIS A 68 -12.46 -10.30 12.13
CA HIS A 68 -13.17 -9.39 13.02
C HIS A 68 -14.56 -8.98 12.50
N CYS A 69 -14.68 -8.62 11.22
CA CYS A 69 -15.95 -8.18 10.63
C CYS A 69 -16.53 -9.15 9.58
N GLY A 70 -15.81 -10.22 9.23
CA GLY A 70 -16.28 -11.24 8.30
C GLY A 70 -16.23 -10.85 6.81
N ILE A 71 -15.78 -9.63 6.47
CA ILE A 71 -15.66 -9.24 5.05
C ILE A 71 -14.65 -10.14 4.34
N LYS A 72 -14.98 -10.51 3.10
CA LYS A 72 -14.13 -11.30 2.20
C LYS A 72 -14.00 -10.57 0.88
N ILE A 73 -12.76 -10.20 0.55
CA ILE A 73 -12.46 -9.39 -0.64
C ILE A 73 -11.08 -9.77 -1.19
N ASP A 74 -10.81 -9.45 -2.46
CA ASP A 74 -9.45 -9.53 -3.00
C ASP A 74 -8.49 -8.69 -2.16
N ARG A 75 -7.31 -9.25 -1.86
CA ARG A 75 -6.33 -8.63 -0.95
C ARG A 75 -5.73 -7.34 -1.54
N ASP A 76 -5.54 -7.29 -2.86
CA ASP A 76 -4.96 -6.11 -3.52
C ASP A 76 -6.02 -4.99 -3.62
N LEU A 77 -7.30 -5.35 -3.82
CA LEU A 77 -8.42 -4.41 -3.69
C LEU A 77 -8.56 -3.86 -2.27
N ASN A 78 -8.47 -4.72 -1.24
CA ASN A 78 -8.46 -4.28 0.15
C ASN A 78 -7.33 -3.28 0.42
N ALA A 79 -6.10 -3.58 -0.02
CA ALA A 79 -4.95 -2.69 0.16
C ALA A 79 -5.17 -1.33 -0.53
N THR A 80 -5.80 -1.33 -1.71
CA THR A 80 -6.13 -0.11 -2.45
C THR A 80 -7.10 0.78 -1.67
N LEU A 81 -8.16 0.19 -1.10
CA LEU A 81 -9.14 0.92 -0.28
C LEU A 81 -8.50 1.50 0.99
N VAL A 82 -7.65 0.72 1.67
CA VAL A 82 -6.90 1.20 2.85
C VAL A 82 -5.97 2.36 2.50
N LEU A 83 -5.29 2.31 1.34
CA LEU A 83 -4.43 3.40 0.88
C LEU A 83 -5.21 4.66 0.46
N SER A 84 -6.42 4.50 -0.08
CA SER A 84 -7.33 5.64 -0.34
C SER A 84 -7.69 6.35 0.96
N GLN A 85 -8.15 5.59 1.96
CA GLN A 85 -8.49 6.10 3.29
C GLN A 85 -7.29 6.78 3.96
N TYR A 86 -6.10 6.17 3.85
CA TYR A 86 -4.85 6.78 4.33
C TYR A 86 -4.60 8.14 3.67
N GLY A 87 -4.76 8.22 2.34
CA GLY A 87 -4.61 9.44 1.57
C GLY A 87 -5.58 10.55 2.00
N GLU A 88 -6.86 10.21 2.13
CA GLU A 88 -7.93 11.13 2.54
C GLU A 88 -7.65 11.75 3.92
N VAL A 89 -7.31 10.93 4.92
CA VAL A 89 -6.98 11.40 6.28
C VAL A 89 -5.77 12.35 6.26
N ASN A 90 -4.73 12.02 5.50
CA ASN A 90 -3.50 12.81 5.45
C ASN A 90 -3.61 14.07 4.57
N GLN A 91 -4.60 14.16 3.69
CA GLN A 91 -4.93 15.39 2.96
C GLN A 91 -5.73 16.33 3.85
N ASN A 92 -6.72 15.80 4.58
CA ASN A 92 -7.57 16.60 5.47
C ASN A 92 -6.81 17.19 6.67
N ALA A 93 -5.77 16.51 7.15
CA ALA A 93 -4.91 17.00 8.25
C ALA A 93 -3.97 18.16 7.86
N ARG A 94 -3.90 18.54 6.59
CA ARG A 94 -3.08 19.66 6.07
C ARG A 94 -3.90 20.91 5.75
N GLY A 95 -5.23 20.85 5.94
CA GLY A 95 -6.17 21.97 5.77
C GLY A 95 -6.39 22.75 7.05
#